data_AF-A0A8J4P4L2-F1
#
_entry.id   AF-A0A8J4P4L2-F1
#
_cell.length_a   1.000
_cell.length_b   1.000
_cell.length_c   1.000
_cell.angle_alpha   90.00
_cell.angle_beta   90.00
_cell.angle_gamma   90.00
#
_symmetry.space_group_name_H-M   'P 1'
#
loop_
_entity.id
_entity.type
_entity.pdbx_description
1 polymer ?
#
loop_
_entity_poly.entity_id
_entity_poly.type
_entity_poly.pdbx_seq_one_letter_code
_entity_poly.pdbx_strand_id
1 'polypeptide(L)'
;AFQLHVVHWNSEKYSSFVEAARQSDGLAVMAVFLKIGECNPQLKKITDRLDTIRIKGKRALFTNFDPSCLLPKSLDYWTYFGSLTVPPLLESVIWIVLREPISVCSEQLAKFRSLLSTAEDEVACCLLRNYRPPQPLKGREVRRN
;
A
#
# COMPACT_ATOMS: atom_id res chain seq x y z
N ALA A 1 7.89 7.55 7.43
CA ALA A 1 8.04 6.18 6.92
C ALA A 1 7.04 5.98 5.79
N PHE A 2 7.45 5.34 4.70
CA PHE A 2 6.57 4.98 3.58
C PHE A 2 6.33 3.47 3.62
N GLN A 3 5.16 3.04 3.15
CA GLN A 3 4.79 1.63 3.08
C GLN A 3 4.13 1.33 1.74
N LEU A 4 4.44 0.17 1.19
CA LEU A 4 3.73 -0.44 0.08
C LEU A 4 2.77 -1.47 0.65
N HIS A 5 1.51 -1.45 0.21
CA HIS A 5 0.52 -2.47 0.54
C HIS A 5 0.09 -3.19 -0.75
N VAL A 6 0.24 -4.50 -0.80
CA VAL A 6 -0.32 -5.38 -1.85
C VAL A 6 -1.53 -6.08 -1.26
N VAL A 7 -2.72 -5.73 -1.77
CA VAL A 7 -4.00 -6.14 -1.20
C VAL A 7 -4.60 -7.29 -2.01
N HIS A 8 -4.91 -8.38 -1.34
CA HIS A 8 -5.56 -9.57 -1.89
C HIS A 8 -6.89 -9.80 -1.19
N TRP A 9 -7.77 -10.58 -1.82
CA TRP A 9 -9.03 -11.02 -1.23
C TRP A 9 -9.22 -12.53 -1.43
N ASN A 10 -9.96 -13.16 -0.51
CA ASN A 10 -10.18 -14.60 -0.50
C ASN A 10 -11.23 -15.02 -1.55
N SER A 11 -10.77 -15.31 -2.76
CA SER A 11 -11.62 -15.74 -3.88
C SER A 11 -12.06 -17.19 -3.85
N GLU A 12 -11.50 -18.00 -2.93
CA GLU A 12 -11.98 -19.37 -2.73
C GLU A 12 -13.31 -19.39 -1.94
N LYS A 13 -13.49 -18.44 -1.01
CA LYS A 13 -14.68 -18.38 -0.15
C LYS A 13 -15.73 -17.37 -0.61
N TYR A 14 -15.33 -16.29 -1.28
CA TYR A 14 -16.22 -15.18 -1.61
C TYR A 14 -16.31 -14.97 -3.12
N SER A 15 -17.39 -14.33 -3.57
CA SER A 15 -17.62 -14.06 -4.99
C SER A 15 -17.03 -12.74 -5.47
N SER A 16 -16.71 -11.83 -4.53
CA SER A 16 -16.21 -10.51 -4.86
C SER A 16 -15.35 -9.90 -3.74
N PHE A 17 -14.52 -8.92 -4.11
CA PHE A 17 -13.78 -8.12 -3.14
C PHE A 17 -14.69 -7.45 -2.11
N VAL A 18 -15.85 -6.93 -2.53
CA VAL A 18 -16.76 -6.18 -1.65
C VAL A 18 -17.37 -7.09 -0.58
N GLU A 19 -17.71 -8.32 -0.95
CA GLU A 19 -18.18 -9.35 -0.04
C GLU A 19 -17.07 -9.75 0.94
N ALA A 20 -15.90 -10.12 0.41
CA ALA A 20 -14.74 -10.53 1.20
C ALA A 20 -14.33 -9.44 2.20
N ALA A 21 -14.29 -8.17 1.79
CA ALA A 21 -13.86 -7.06 2.64
C ALA A 21 -14.70 -6.90 3.93
N ARG A 22 -15.89 -7.50 4.03
CA ARG A 22 -16.76 -7.49 5.21
C ARG A 22 -16.55 -8.70 6.14
N GLN A 23 -15.64 -9.61 5.80
CA GLN A 23 -15.43 -10.87 6.49
C GLN A 23 -14.06 -10.90 7.16
N SER A 24 -13.96 -11.50 8.34
CA SER A 24 -12.75 -11.48 9.16
C SER A 24 -11.51 -12.11 8.50
N ASP A 25 -11.72 -13.05 7.57
CA ASP A 25 -10.70 -13.76 6.78
C ASP A 25 -10.76 -13.37 5.29
N GLY A 26 -11.37 -12.22 5.00
CA GLY A 26 -11.66 -11.80 3.65
C GLY A 26 -10.48 -11.22 2.90
N LEU A 27 -9.59 -10.50 3.59
CA LEU A 27 -8.46 -9.80 2.97
C LEU A 27 -7.12 -10.28 3.53
N ALA A 28 -6.12 -10.35 2.65
CA ALA A 28 -4.72 -10.52 3.03
C ALA A 28 -3.89 -9.35 2.47
N VAL A 29 -3.18 -8.65 3.35
CA VAL A 29 -2.37 -7.48 2.94
C VAL A 29 -0.91 -7.73 3.24
N MET A 30 -0.11 -7.78 2.18
CA MET A 30 1.35 -7.77 2.29
C MET A 30 1.84 -6.34 2.40
N ALA A 31 2.56 -6.02 3.47
CA ALA A 31 3.12 -4.71 3.73
C ALA A 31 4.64 -4.74 3.65
N VAL A 32 5.21 -3.81 2.88
CA VAL A 32 6.66 -3.64 2.76
C VAL A 32 7.01 -2.23 3.22
N PHE A 33 7.97 -2.12 4.12
CA PHE A 33 8.53 -0.81 4.49
C PHE A 33 9.45 -0.30 3.40
N LEU A 34 9.33 1.00 3.08
CA LEU A 34 10.28 1.67 2.20
C LEU A 34 11.26 2.49 3.05
N LYS A 35 12.55 2.22 2.88
CA LYS A 35 13.64 2.93 3.56
C LYS A 35 14.33 3.88 2.59
N ILE A 36 14.58 5.11 3.03
CA ILE A 36 15.32 6.09 2.23
C ILE A 36 16.74 5.57 2.00
N GLY A 37 17.18 5.56 0.74
CA GLY A 37 18.47 5.10 0.27
C GLY A 37 18.58 5.25 -1.25
N GLU A 38 19.18 4.27 -1.91
CA GLU A 38 19.30 4.24 -3.37
C GLU A 38 17.94 4.22 -4.09
N CYS A 39 17.90 4.80 -5.30
CA CYS A 39 16.71 4.74 -6.14
C CYS A 39 16.42 3.28 -6.51
N ASN A 40 15.17 2.86 -6.30
CA ASN A 40 14.74 1.51 -6.61
C ASN A 40 14.26 1.43 -8.07
N PRO A 41 14.98 0.72 -8.97
CA PRO A 41 14.59 0.64 -10.38
C PRO A 41 13.19 0.04 -10.58
N GLN A 42 12.76 -0.84 -9.69
CA GLN A 42 11.46 -1.50 -9.76
C GLN A 42 10.29 -0.53 -9.52
N LEU A 43 10.52 0.53 -8.73
CA LEU A 43 9.53 1.60 -8.54
C LEU A 43 9.45 2.57 -9.73
N LYS A 44 10.44 2.57 -10.64
CA LYS A 44 10.52 3.54 -11.74
C LYS A 44 9.27 3.52 -12.62
N LYS A 45 8.75 2.32 -12.94
CA LYS A 45 7.56 2.22 -13.79
C LYS A 45 6.32 2.87 -13.17
N ILE A 46 6.17 2.77 -11.84
CA ILE A 46 5.09 3.44 -11.10
C ILE A 46 5.36 4.94 -11.09
N THR A 47 6.56 5.36 -10.70
CA THR A 47 6.87 6.78 -10.50
C THR A 47 6.85 7.57 -11.80
N ASP A 48 7.18 6.96 -12.95
CA ASP A 48 7.06 7.60 -14.28
C ASP A 48 5.63 7.81 -14.75
N ARG A 49 4.65 7.14 -14.12
CA ARG A 49 3.22 7.28 -14.44
C ARG A 49 2.52 8.28 -13.53
N LEU A 50 3.13 8.69 -12.43
CA LEU A 50 2.48 9.62 -11.48
C LEU A 50 2.18 10.99 -12.10
N ASP A 51 3.03 11.46 -13.03
CA ASP A 51 2.82 12.75 -13.70
C ASP A 51 1.57 12.77 -14.59
N THR A 52 1.15 11.61 -15.12
CA THR A 52 -0.05 11.51 -15.97
C THR A 52 -1.35 11.42 -15.17
N ILE A 53 -1.27 11.18 -13.86
CA ILE A 53 -2.41 11.07 -12.94
C ILE A 53 -2.31 12.06 -11.77
N ARG A 54 -1.64 13.20 -12.00
CA ARG A 54 -1.30 14.15 -10.94
C ARG A 54 -2.51 14.72 -10.20
N ILE A 55 -3.66 14.85 -10.84
CA ILE A 55 -4.89 15.46 -10.31
C ILE A 55 -5.90 14.36 -9.93
N LYS A 56 -6.67 14.59 -8.85
CA LYS A 56 -7.72 13.67 -8.40
C LYS A 56 -8.69 13.34 -9.54
N GLY A 57 -8.97 12.05 -9.72
CA GLY A 57 -9.91 11.54 -10.73
C GLY A 57 -9.27 11.21 -12.09
N LYS A 58 -8.06 11.71 -12.39
CA LYS A 58 -7.32 11.28 -13.59
C LYS A 58 -6.92 9.82 -13.46
N ARG A 59 -6.90 9.12 -14.59
CA ARG A 59 -6.54 7.70 -14.69
C ARG A 59 -5.67 7.50 -15.92
N ALA A 60 -4.76 6.54 -15.85
CA ALA A 60 -3.91 6.14 -16.97
C ALA A 60 -3.84 4.62 -17.04
N LEU A 61 -3.67 4.09 -18.25
CA LEU A 61 -3.47 2.66 -18.45
C LEU A 61 -2.12 2.23 -17.85
N PHE A 62 -2.15 1.17 -17.05
CA PHE A 62 -0.97 0.60 -16.42
C PHE A 62 -0.95 -0.92 -16.63
N THR A 63 -0.17 -1.38 -17.60
CA THR A 63 -0.12 -2.79 -18.04
C THR A 63 1.29 -3.36 -17.95
N ASN A 64 1.43 -4.68 -18.08
CA ASN A 64 2.70 -5.42 -18.09
C ASN A 64 3.54 -5.17 -16.84
N PHE A 65 2.94 -5.24 -15.66
CA PHE A 65 3.62 -5.01 -14.39
C PHE A 65 3.33 -6.17 -13.44
N ASP A 66 4.39 -6.83 -12.98
CA ASP A 66 4.32 -7.81 -11.92
C ASP A 66 4.75 -7.13 -10.60
N PRO A 67 3.83 -6.96 -9.62
CA PRO A 67 4.16 -6.34 -8.35
C PRO A 67 5.12 -7.16 -7.49
N SER A 68 5.37 -8.44 -7.80
CA SER A 68 6.34 -9.28 -7.08
C SER A 68 7.75 -8.69 -7.11
N CYS A 69 8.09 -7.90 -8.15
CA CYS A 69 9.37 -7.21 -8.27
C CYS A 69 9.60 -6.14 -7.18
N LEU A 70 8.55 -5.74 -6.45
CA LEU A 70 8.63 -4.81 -5.33
C LEU A 70 8.77 -5.51 -3.97
N LEU A 71 8.85 -6.84 -3.96
CA LEU A 71 9.09 -7.58 -2.73
C LEU A 71 10.59 -7.62 -2.40
N PRO A 72 10.95 -7.59 -1.10
CA PRO A 72 12.32 -7.83 -0.66
C PRO A 72 12.77 -9.25 -0.98
N LYS A 73 14.08 -9.50 -0.84
CA LYS A 73 14.67 -10.82 -1.07
C LYS A 73 14.22 -11.84 -0.03
N SER A 74 14.24 -11.45 1.25
CA SER A 74 13.68 -12.25 2.34
C SER A 74 12.20 -11.94 2.49
N LEU A 75 11.38 -13.00 2.45
CA LEU A 75 9.95 -12.90 2.72
C LEU A 75 9.62 -13.19 4.19
N ASP A 76 10.59 -13.13 5.11
CA ASP A 76 10.29 -13.25 6.53
C ASP A 76 9.36 -12.12 6.97
N TYR A 77 8.36 -12.45 7.78
CA TYR A 77 7.24 -11.59 8.06
C TYR A 77 6.72 -11.73 9.49
N TRP A 78 6.03 -10.68 9.92
CA TRP A 78 5.11 -10.75 11.04
C TRP A 78 3.67 -10.81 10.54
N THR A 79 2.80 -11.52 11.25
CA THR A 79 1.38 -11.58 10.93
C THR A 79 0.48 -11.37 12.14
N TYR A 80 -0.62 -10.65 11.91
CA TYR A 80 -1.66 -10.38 12.91
C TYR A 80 -2.99 -10.06 12.22
N PHE A 81 -4.10 -10.28 12.93
CA PHE A 81 -5.42 -9.84 12.48
C PHE A 81 -5.61 -8.34 12.75
N GLY A 82 -6.10 -7.61 11.75
CA GLY A 82 -6.27 -6.17 11.84
C GLY A 82 -7.31 -5.66 10.87
N SER A 83 -7.19 -4.36 10.56
CA SER A 83 -8.15 -3.65 9.72
C SER A 83 -7.52 -2.98 8.52
N LEU A 84 -8.38 -2.52 7.61
CA LEU A 84 -8.02 -1.47 6.66
C LEU A 84 -7.52 -0.23 7.42
N THR A 85 -6.49 0.41 6.89
CA THR A 85 -5.93 1.66 7.45
C THR A 85 -6.63 2.91 6.94
N VAL A 86 -7.61 2.75 6.05
CA VAL A 86 -8.46 3.81 5.48
C VAL A 86 -9.94 3.46 5.68
N PRO A 87 -10.84 4.45 5.81
CA PRO A 87 -12.28 4.21 5.87
C PRO A 87 -12.75 3.25 4.75
N PRO A 88 -13.62 2.26 5.06
CA PRO A 88 -14.41 2.10 6.30
C PRO A 88 -13.72 1.40 7.48
N LEU A 89 -12.39 1.20 7.47
CA LEU A 89 -11.61 0.63 8.60
C LEU A 89 -12.05 -0.78 9.04
N LEU A 90 -12.59 -1.59 8.12
CA LEU A 90 -13.10 -2.93 8.40
C LEU A 90 -12.01 -3.85 8.96
N GLU A 91 -12.34 -4.60 10.01
CA GLU A 91 -11.48 -5.60 10.67
C GLU A 91 -11.48 -6.94 9.91
N SER A 92 -11.13 -6.87 8.63
CA SER A 92 -11.18 -7.99 7.68
C SER A 92 -9.81 -8.41 7.14
N VAL A 93 -8.73 -7.89 7.74
CA VAL A 93 -7.38 -7.98 7.17
C VAL A 93 -6.49 -8.90 7.99
N ILE A 94 -5.96 -9.93 7.34
CA ILE A 94 -4.77 -10.66 7.78
C ILE A 94 -3.55 -9.89 7.28
N TRP A 95 -2.82 -9.24 8.18
CA TRP A 95 -1.61 -8.52 7.83
C TRP A 95 -0.42 -9.46 7.70
N ILE A 96 0.42 -9.23 6.69
CA ILE A 96 1.70 -9.89 6.45
C ILE A 96 2.73 -8.76 6.30
N VAL A 97 3.41 -8.41 7.37
CA VAL A 97 4.38 -7.30 7.40
C VAL A 97 5.78 -7.86 7.19
N LEU A 98 6.35 -7.62 6.02
CA LEU A 98 7.69 -8.11 5.68
C LEU A 98 8.76 -7.42 6.53
N ARG A 99 9.70 -8.23 7.00
CA ARG A 99 10.80 -7.82 7.89
C ARG A 99 11.83 -6.97 7.16
N GLU A 100 12.16 -7.35 5.94
CA GLU A 100 13.16 -6.65 5.13
C GLU A 100 12.50 -5.48 4.37
N PRO A 101 12.98 -4.24 4.53
CA PRO A 101 12.49 -3.11 3.76
C PRO A 101 13.09 -3.11 2.34
N ILE A 102 12.42 -2.43 1.42
CA ILE A 102 12.99 -2.07 0.11
C ILE A 102 13.51 -0.64 0.13
N SER A 103 14.53 -0.35 -0.68
CA SER A 103 15.05 1.02 -0.84
C SER A 103 14.11 1.90 -1.65
N VAL A 104 14.18 3.21 -1.42
CA VAL A 104 13.57 4.26 -2.23
C VAL A 104 14.40 5.54 -2.10
N CYS A 105 14.63 6.28 -3.18
CA CYS A 105 15.34 7.55 -3.10
C CYS A 105 14.40 8.74 -2.88
N SER A 106 14.98 9.88 -2.48
CA SER A 106 14.24 11.11 -2.18
C SER A 106 13.45 11.62 -3.38
N GLU A 107 13.98 11.48 -4.60
CA GLU A 107 13.36 11.89 -5.86
C GLU A 107 12.11 11.07 -6.16
N GLN A 108 12.17 9.75 -5.93
CA GLN A 108 11.02 8.86 -6.07
C GLN A 108 9.92 9.22 -5.05
N LEU A 109 10.29 9.53 -3.81
CA LEU A 109 9.35 9.99 -2.79
C LEU A 109 8.75 11.36 -3.11
N ALA A 110 9.53 12.26 -3.70
CA ALA A 110 9.05 13.57 -4.14
C ALA A 110 7.95 13.45 -5.21
N LYS A 111 8.07 12.48 -6.13
CA LYS A 111 7.02 12.18 -7.13
C LYS A 111 5.70 11.72 -6.49
N PHE A 112 5.72 11.00 -5.37
CA PHE A 112 4.49 10.70 -4.64
C PHE A 112 3.88 11.95 -3.98
N ARG A 113 4.72 12.83 -3.45
CA ARG A 113 4.29 14.08 -2.79
C ARG A 113 3.87 15.18 -3.76
N SER A 114 4.18 15.06 -5.06
CA SER A 114 3.76 16.01 -6.10
C SER A 114 2.35 15.75 -6.64
N LEU A 115 1.77 14.58 -6.33
CA LEU A 115 0.36 14.29 -6.57
C LEU A 115 -0.52 15.28 -5.81
N LEU A 116 -1.65 15.64 -6.40
CA LEU A 116 -2.64 16.55 -5.83
C LEU A 116 -3.83 15.75 -5.29
N SER A 117 -4.31 16.14 -4.11
CA SER A 117 -5.54 15.60 -3.50
C SER A 117 -6.81 16.23 -4.07
N THR A 118 -6.66 17.21 -4.97
CA THR A 118 -7.72 18.06 -5.50
C THR A 118 -7.98 17.78 -6.97
N ALA A 119 -9.20 18.08 -7.43
CA ALA A 119 -9.62 17.99 -8.83
C ALA A 119 -9.12 19.19 -9.67
N GLU A 120 -9.44 19.20 -10.97
CA GLU A 120 -8.94 20.21 -11.92
C GLU A 120 -9.47 21.62 -11.63
N ASP A 121 -10.71 21.72 -11.14
CA ASP A 121 -11.37 22.99 -10.81
C ASP A 121 -11.20 23.42 -9.34
N GLU A 122 -10.34 22.73 -8.59
CA GLU A 122 -10.10 22.98 -7.17
C GLU A 122 -8.71 23.61 -6.94
N VAL A 123 -8.57 24.37 -5.85
CA VAL A 123 -7.27 24.94 -5.47
C VAL A 123 -6.26 23.83 -5.21
N ALA A 124 -5.15 23.82 -5.94
CA ALA A 124 -4.15 22.77 -5.88
C ALA A 124 -3.64 22.50 -4.44
N CYS A 125 -3.84 21.27 -3.96
CA CYS A 125 -3.32 20.83 -2.66
C CYS A 125 -2.52 19.54 -2.81
N CYS A 126 -1.24 19.56 -2.43
CA CYS A 126 -0.37 18.39 -2.54
C CYS A 126 -0.76 17.29 -1.54
N LEU A 127 -0.74 16.04 -1.98
CA LEU A 127 -0.94 14.87 -1.14
C LEU A 127 0.33 14.57 -0.32
N LEU A 128 0.53 15.33 0.75
CA LEU A 128 1.75 15.23 1.56
C LEU A 128 1.75 14.03 2.50
N ARG A 129 0.57 13.60 2.97
CA ARG A 129 0.41 12.53 3.99
C ARG A 129 -0.89 11.76 3.76
N ASN A 130 -0.79 10.44 3.83
CA ASN A 130 -1.92 9.49 3.75
C ASN A 130 -1.74 8.30 4.71
N TYR A 131 -0.99 8.49 5.80
CA TYR A 131 -0.77 7.44 6.80
C TYR A 131 -1.74 7.58 7.98
N ARG A 132 -2.05 6.44 8.60
CA ARG A 132 -2.79 6.37 9.87
C ARG A 132 -1.79 6.12 11.01
N PRO A 133 -1.93 6.78 12.18
CA PRO A 133 -1.11 6.47 13.34
C PRO A 133 -1.27 5.01 13.81
N PRO A 134 -0.25 4.42 14.44
CA PRO A 134 -0.37 3.11 15.07
C PRO A 134 -1.56 3.04 16.03
N GLN A 135 -2.28 1.92 16.01
CA GLN A 135 -3.44 1.69 16.88
C GLN A 135 -3.07 0.73 18.02
N PRO A 136 -3.76 0.80 19.18
CA PRO A 136 -3.49 -0.11 20.29
C PRO A 136 -3.65 -1.59 19.91
N LEU A 137 -2.77 -2.45 20.42
CA LEU A 137 -2.84 -3.89 20.14
C LEU A 137 -4.09 -4.56 20.71
N LYS A 138 -4.65 -4.07 21.82
CA LYS A 138 -5.86 -4.62 22.45
C LYS A 138 -5.77 -6.14 22.70
N GLY A 139 -4.60 -6.63 23.10
CA GLY A 139 -4.37 -8.05 23.41
C GLY A 139 -4.14 -8.95 22.18
N ARG A 140 -4.11 -8.40 20.96
CA ARG A 140 -3.77 -9.18 19.76
C ARG A 140 -2.32 -9.66 19.80
N GLU A 141 -2.13 -10.91 19.42
CA GLU A 141 -0.81 -11.51 19.23
C GLU A 141 -0.26 -11.18 17.85
N VAL A 142 1.05 -10.94 17.80
CA VAL A 142 1.81 -10.77 16.56
C VAL A 142 2.75 -11.96 16.44
N ARG A 143 2.56 -12.76 15.39
CA ARG A 143 3.35 -13.97 15.14
C ARG A 143 4.43 -13.69 14.11
N ARG A 144 5.47 -14.51 14.08
CA ARG A 144 6.58 -14.47 13.11
C ARG A 144 6.70 -15.86 12.46
N ASN A 145 7.15 -15.91 11.20
CA ASN A 145 7.59 -17.14 10.55
C ASN A 145 9.05 -17.51 10.87
#